data_AF-A0A1C6LAB7-F1
#
_entry.id   AF-A0A1C6LAB7-F1
#
_cell.length_a   1.000
_cell.length_b   1.000
_cell.length_c   1.000
_cell.angle_alpha   90.00
_cell.angle_beta   90.00
_cell.angle_gamma   90.00
#
_symmetry.space_group_name_H-M   'P 1'
#
loop_
_entity.id
_entity.type
_entity.pdbx_description
1 polymer ?
#
loop_
_entity_poly.entity_id
_entity_poly.type
_entity_poly.pdbx_seq_one_letter_code
_entity_poly.pdbx_strand_id
1 'polypeptide(L)'
;MALNGIQIFKLTPKKNCKECGCPTCMAFSMKVAQGAMKIEQCPHMSEDALASLSEATAPPMKTIKVGAGAEELTLGGETVLFRHEKTFVNKSRYAVELCTCMDDATVEAKLAEIPKVDYDRIGERMYTELVYVNCDADADADKYVALVQKAAGLGRTLVLGCTDVEIAKAAVEVCKDSKPVLNGANASNYEAMNAVATAAGVVLGVSGKDLNELYDTVAALEKLGNKNLVLDVTGADVKETFGNAVQVRRAALKDQDRTFGYPSIVNLAKIAGGDYHLQAALAAVFTMKYGSIIVMERMTYAEALPLYGLRQNVFTDPQKPMRVEPGIYPMNGADENSLVVTTVDFALTYFLVTGELERSGVPLNLVINDAGGLSVLTSWAAGKFSGNSISAFFKENVEPKVKSRRLVIPGKVAVLKGDLEAKLPGWEIIVGPREAVQLVKFLKDLDA
;
A
#
# COMPACT_ATOMS: atom_id res chain seq x y z
N MET A 1 5.56 -22.45 9.50
CA MET A 1 5.02 -22.94 10.79
C MET A 1 5.78 -22.25 11.93
N ALA A 2 5.08 -21.59 12.85
CA ALA A 2 5.70 -21.12 14.09
C ALA A 2 6.32 -22.31 14.86
N LEU A 3 7.50 -22.12 15.45
CA LEU A 3 8.18 -23.18 16.22
C LEU A 3 7.28 -23.64 17.36
N ASN A 4 7.10 -24.95 17.51
CA ASN A 4 6.41 -25.48 18.69
C ASN A 4 7.29 -25.30 19.93
N GLY A 5 6.68 -25.32 21.13
CA GLY A 5 7.43 -25.00 22.35
C GLY A 5 8.61 -25.95 22.65
N ILE A 6 8.62 -27.16 22.09
CA ILE A 6 9.77 -28.08 22.20
C ILE A 6 10.94 -27.59 21.33
N GLN A 7 10.66 -27.12 20.11
CA GLN A 7 11.67 -26.55 19.22
C GLN A 7 12.26 -25.27 19.81
N ILE A 8 11.43 -24.41 20.41
CA ILE A 8 11.88 -23.20 21.10
C ILE A 8 12.75 -23.57 22.32
N PHE A 9 12.34 -24.57 23.11
CA PHE A 9 13.10 -25.03 24.28
C PHE A 9 14.53 -25.49 23.92
N LYS A 10 14.72 -26.11 22.74
CA LYS A 10 16.06 -26.50 22.26
C LYS A 10 17.00 -25.32 22.08
N LEU A 11 16.47 -24.14 21.72
CA LEU A 11 17.20 -22.90 21.52
C LEU A 11 17.47 -22.14 22.83
N THR A 12 16.75 -22.47 23.92
CA THR A 12 16.94 -21.78 25.20
C THR A 12 18.26 -22.16 25.88
N PRO A 13 18.80 -21.29 26.76
CA PRO A 13 19.98 -21.60 27.58
C PRO A 13 19.78 -22.71 28.62
N LYS A 14 18.54 -23.20 28.81
CA LYS A 14 18.16 -24.26 29.79
C LYS A 14 18.55 -23.98 31.25
N LYS A 15 18.83 -22.71 31.60
CA LYS A 15 19.22 -22.29 32.97
C LYS A 15 18.08 -22.35 33.99
N ASN A 16 16.82 -22.23 33.56
CA ASN A 16 15.65 -22.10 34.44
C ASN A 16 15.78 -20.99 35.51
N CYS A 17 16.45 -19.88 35.19
CA CYS A 17 16.78 -18.80 36.14
C CYS A 17 15.60 -17.92 36.57
N LYS A 18 14.43 -18.06 35.91
CA LYS A 18 13.20 -17.28 36.17
C LYS A 18 13.28 -15.77 35.89
N GLU A 19 14.39 -15.27 35.36
CA GLU A 19 14.57 -13.85 35.04
C GLU A 19 13.63 -13.32 33.95
N CYS A 20 13.11 -14.21 33.09
CA CYS A 20 12.06 -13.88 32.11
C CYS A 20 10.64 -13.89 32.71
N GLY A 21 10.48 -14.07 34.03
CA GLY A 21 9.17 -14.16 34.70
C GLY A 21 8.45 -15.50 34.54
N CYS A 22 9.09 -16.51 33.92
CA CYS A 22 8.56 -17.87 33.80
C CYS A 22 9.22 -18.83 34.79
N PRO A 23 8.48 -19.82 35.35
CA PRO A 23 9.02 -20.75 36.34
C PRO A 23 10.10 -21.68 35.79
N THR A 24 10.08 -21.98 34.49
CA THR A 24 11.10 -22.79 33.77
C THR A 24 11.29 -22.27 32.35
N CYS A 25 12.42 -22.61 31.72
CA CYS A 25 12.69 -22.35 30.30
C CYS A 25 11.67 -23.06 29.39
N MET A 26 11.13 -24.22 29.80
CA MET A 26 10.07 -24.92 29.07
C MET A 26 8.74 -24.14 29.14
N ALA A 27 8.37 -23.61 30.30
CA ALA A 27 7.19 -22.76 30.44
C ALA A 27 7.31 -21.47 29.63
N PHE A 28 8.49 -20.86 29.61
CA PHE A 28 8.79 -19.73 28.72
C PHE A 28 8.61 -20.11 27.25
N SER A 29 9.19 -21.24 26.83
CA SER A 29 9.11 -21.72 25.44
C SER A 29 7.68 -21.99 24.98
N MET A 30 6.82 -22.51 25.86
CA MET A 30 5.40 -22.70 25.57
C MET A 30 4.65 -21.38 25.41
N LYS A 31 4.94 -20.39 26.26
CA LYS A 31 4.34 -19.05 26.14
C LYS A 31 4.80 -18.31 24.88
N VAL A 32 6.06 -18.47 24.47
CA VAL A 32 6.57 -17.91 23.21
C VAL A 32 5.89 -18.60 22.01
N ALA A 33 5.77 -19.93 22.01
CA ALA A 33 5.09 -20.66 20.94
C ALA A 33 3.60 -20.28 20.79
N GLN A 34 2.96 -19.85 21.88
CA GLN A 34 1.57 -19.37 21.90
C GLN A 34 1.44 -17.87 21.58
N GLY A 35 2.55 -17.16 21.34
CA GLY A 35 2.55 -15.71 21.11
C GLY A 35 2.26 -14.86 22.36
N ALA A 36 2.23 -15.47 23.55
CA ALA A 36 1.96 -14.79 24.81
C ALA A 36 3.20 -14.06 25.38
N MET A 37 4.39 -14.40 24.89
CA MET A 37 5.65 -13.78 25.28
C MET A 37 6.60 -13.65 24.08
N LYS A 38 7.48 -12.66 24.16
CA LYS A 38 8.53 -12.40 23.17
C LYS A 38 9.81 -13.13 23.57
N ILE A 39 10.55 -13.70 22.62
CA ILE A 39 11.77 -14.47 22.92
C ILE A 39 12.89 -13.59 23.48
N GLU A 40 12.88 -12.31 23.11
CA GLU A 40 13.78 -11.26 23.57
C GLU A 40 13.64 -10.99 25.08
N GLN A 41 12.57 -11.47 25.71
CA GLN A 41 12.38 -11.36 27.16
C GLN A 41 13.29 -12.32 27.95
N CYS A 42 14.03 -13.22 27.30
CA CYS A 42 15.08 -13.99 27.94
C CYS A 42 16.44 -13.27 27.79
N PRO A 43 17.03 -12.73 28.87
CA PRO A 43 18.28 -11.96 28.79
C PRO A 43 19.51 -12.80 28.46
N HIS A 44 19.39 -14.13 28.47
CA HIS A 44 20.48 -15.07 28.22
C HIS A 44 20.40 -15.73 26.84
N MET A 45 19.45 -15.32 25.99
CA MET A 45 19.30 -15.92 24.66
C MET A 45 20.49 -15.54 23.77
N SER A 46 21.05 -16.51 23.04
CA SER A 46 22.11 -16.20 22.07
C SER A 46 21.53 -15.46 20.88
N GLU A 47 22.35 -14.64 20.21
CA GLU A 47 21.98 -13.96 18.98
C GLU A 47 21.54 -14.96 17.90
N ASP A 48 22.21 -16.11 17.79
CA ASP A 48 21.83 -17.19 16.87
C ASP A 48 20.44 -17.77 17.16
N ALA A 49 20.07 -17.90 18.44
CA ALA A 49 18.77 -18.41 18.85
C ALA A 49 17.65 -17.38 18.58
N LEU A 50 17.94 -16.09 18.79
CA LEU A 50 17.03 -14.99 18.43
C LEU A 50 16.83 -14.93 16.91
N ALA A 51 17.91 -15.03 16.13
CA ALA A 51 17.85 -15.07 14.68
C ALA A 51 17.05 -16.28 14.17
N SER A 52 17.30 -17.47 14.73
CA SER A 52 16.59 -18.70 14.35
C SER A 52 15.08 -18.62 14.63
N LEU A 53 14.67 -18.06 15.77
CA LEU A 53 13.25 -17.91 16.09
C LEU A 53 12.60 -16.79 15.28
N SER A 54 13.30 -15.67 15.11
CA SER A 54 12.86 -14.57 14.25
C SER A 54 12.61 -15.08 12.83
N GLU A 55 13.53 -15.88 12.30
CA GLU A 55 13.37 -16.52 10.99
C GLU A 55 12.18 -17.49 10.99
N ALA A 56 11.98 -18.30 12.02
CA ALA A 56 10.89 -19.28 12.03
C ALA A 56 9.49 -18.67 12.27
N THR A 57 9.41 -17.50 12.90
CA THR A 57 8.17 -16.74 13.10
C THR A 57 7.93 -15.69 12.03
N ALA A 58 8.93 -15.37 11.20
CA ALA A 58 8.79 -14.48 10.06
C ALA A 58 7.69 -14.98 9.12
N PRO A 59 6.88 -14.07 8.55
CA PRO A 59 5.96 -14.39 7.48
C PRO A 59 6.68 -15.16 6.36
N PRO A 60 6.01 -16.12 5.69
CA PRO A 60 6.65 -16.88 4.62
C PRO A 60 7.19 -15.99 3.49
N MET A 61 6.53 -14.86 3.22
CA MET A 61 7.05 -13.81 2.35
C MET A 61 7.70 -12.70 3.17
N LYS A 62 8.97 -12.41 2.90
CA LYS A 62 9.77 -11.38 3.56
C LYS A 62 9.27 -9.99 3.25
N THR A 63 9.48 -9.09 4.21
CA THR A 63 9.29 -7.65 4.06
C THR A 63 10.60 -7.03 3.63
N ILE A 64 10.61 -6.34 2.49
CA ILE A 64 11.80 -5.71 1.91
C ILE A 64 11.58 -4.20 1.85
N LYS A 65 12.61 -3.43 2.19
CA LYS A 65 12.59 -1.97 2.11
C LYS A 65 13.48 -1.49 0.97
N VAL A 66 12.97 -0.55 0.20
CA VAL A 66 13.68 0.09 -0.93
C VAL A 66 13.55 1.60 -0.78
N GLY A 67 14.51 2.36 -1.27
CA GLY A 67 14.51 3.81 -1.05
C GLY A 67 15.04 4.21 0.32
N ALA A 68 15.13 5.52 0.55
CA ALA A 68 15.59 6.10 1.81
C ALA A 68 14.77 7.36 2.16
N GLY A 69 14.74 7.72 3.44
CA GLY A 69 14.08 8.94 3.91
C GLY A 69 12.57 8.94 3.64
N ALA A 70 12.05 10.04 3.09
CA ALA A 70 10.63 10.20 2.79
C ALA A 70 10.13 9.29 1.66
N GLU A 71 11.03 8.78 0.83
CA GLU A 71 10.73 7.92 -0.32
C GLU A 71 11.04 6.43 -0.01
N GLU A 72 11.27 6.07 1.26
CA GLU A 72 11.40 4.66 1.66
C GLU A 72 10.04 3.94 1.47
N LEU A 73 10.06 2.87 0.70
CA LEU A 73 8.90 2.04 0.40
C LEU A 73 9.10 0.65 1.00
N THR A 74 8.01 0.09 1.52
CA THR A 74 7.98 -1.29 2.01
C THR A 74 7.25 -2.18 1.00
N LEU A 75 7.82 -3.35 0.71
CA LEU A 75 7.34 -4.38 -0.22
C LEU A 75 7.22 -5.73 0.49
N GLY A 76 6.38 -6.62 -0.05
CA GLY A 76 6.26 -8.00 0.44
C GLY A 76 5.58 -8.10 1.81
N GLY A 77 6.01 -9.01 2.68
CA GLY A 77 5.43 -9.20 4.03
C GLY A 77 4.05 -9.86 4.05
N GLU A 78 3.62 -10.37 2.91
CA GLU A 78 2.25 -10.78 2.67
C GLU A 78 1.95 -12.18 3.24
N THR A 79 0.70 -12.42 3.63
CA THR A 79 0.32 -13.66 4.34
C THR A 79 -0.86 -14.42 3.74
N VAL A 80 -1.55 -13.83 2.75
CA VAL A 80 -2.73 -14.44 2.12
C VAL A 80 -2.66 -14.41 0.61
N LEU A 81 -3.37 -15.34 -0.04
CA LEU A 81 -3.60 -15.33 -1.47
C LEU A 81 -4.79 -14.46 -1.81
N PHE A 82 -5.86 -14.56 -1.02
CA PHE A 82 -7.08 -13.82 -1.27
C PHE A 82 -7.32 -12.81 -0.16
N ARG A 83 -7.52 -11.54 -0.52
CA ARG A 83 -7.69 -10.47 0.46
C ARG A 83 -8.81 -10.72 1.47
N HIS A 84 -9.88 -11.41 1.09
CA HIS A 84 -11.00 -11.72 2.00
C HIS A 84 -10.66 -12.75 3.09
N GLU A 85 -9.52 -13.46 2.98
CA GLU A 85 -9.03 -14.34 4.05
C GLU A 85 -8.44 -13.53 5.22
N LYS A 86 -7.87 -12.35 4.93
CA LYS A 86 -7.33 -11.41 5.92
C LYS A 86 -7.22 -10.00 5.33
N THR A 87 -6.02 -9.60 4.90
CA THR A 87 -5.73 -8.34 4.20
C THR A 87 -4.41 -8.50 3.44
N PHE A 88 -4.28 -7.76 2.34
CA PHE A 88 -2.96 -7.45 1.79
C PHE A 88 -2.34 -6.30 2.61
N VAL A 89 -1.02 -6.26 2.70
CA VAL A 89 -0.32 -5.42 3.69
C VAL A 89 0.56 -4.34 3.07
N ASN A 90 1.25 -4.63 1.95
CA ASN A 90 2.16 -3.67 1.32
C ASN A 90 1.75 -3.41 -0.13
N LYS A 91 1.28 -2.18 -0.38
CA LYS A 91 0.73 -1.73 -1.67
C LYS A 91 1.73 -1.90 -2.81
N SER A 92 1.23 -2.34 -3.97
CA SER A 92 2.00 -2.33 -5.22
C SER A 92 2.53 -0.93 -5.54
N ARG A 93 3.76 -0.84 -6.02
CA ARG A 93 4.41 0.40 -6.43
C ARG A 93 4.49 0.49 -7.94
N TYR A 94 4.20 1.66 -8.47
CA TYR A 94 4.25 1.88 -9.91
C TYR A 94 5.56 2.57 -10.27
N ALA A 95 6.23 2.04 -11.30
CA ALA A 95 7.47 2.58 -11.83
C ALA A 95 7.29 3.04 -13.27
N VAL A 96 7.82 4.21 -13.62
CA VAL A 96 7.93 4.67 -15.00
C VAL A 96 9.31 4.33 -15.54
N GLU A 97 9.34 3.74 -16.74
CA GLU A 97 10.56 3.28 -17.39
C GLU A 97 11.26 4.39 -18.21
N LEU A 98 12.56 4.51 -17.99
CA LEU A 98 13.53 5.21 -18.83
C LEU A 98 14.52 4.18 -19.37
N CYS A 99 14.95 4.31 -20.62
CA CYS A 99 15.89 3.39 -21.25
C CYS A 99 17.04 4.17 -21.88
N THR A 100 18.27 3.65 -21.81
CA THR A 100 19.41 4.23 -22.54
C THR A 100 19.25 4.16 -24.06
N CYS A 101 18.30 3.37 -24.57
CA CYS A 101 17.89 3.34 -25.98
C CYS A 101 17.07 4.57 -26.42
N MET A 102 16.54 5.36 -25.47
CA MET A 102 15.81 6.59 -25.76
C MET A 102 16.77 7.74 -26.09
N ASP A 103 16.33 8.66 -26.95
CA ASP A 103 17.04 9.93 -27.13
C ASP A 103 16.86 10.87 -25.94
N ASP A 104 17.75 11.86 -25.81
CA ASP A 104 17.71 12.82 -24.70
C ASP A 104 16.38 13.57 -24.62
N ALA A 105 15.80 13.96 -25.76
CA ALA A 105 14.53 14.69 -25.78
C ALA A 105 13.38 13.87 -25.19
N THR A 106 13.34 12.57 -25.48
CA THR A 106 12.35 11.63 -24.95
C THR A 106 12.55 11.40 -23.46
N VAL A 107 13.80 11.27 -23.01
CA VAL A 107 14.14 11.15 -21.59
C VAL A 107 13.67 12.39 -20.82
N GLU A 108 14.04 13.60 -21.27
CA GLU A 108 13.64 14.85 -20.62
C GLU A 108 12.12 15.02 -20.59
N ALA A 109 11.42 14.67 -21.68
CA ALA A 109 9.96 14.70 -21.72
C ALA A 109 9.33 13.76 -20.69
N LYS A 110 9.81 12.52 -20.58
CA LYS A 110 9.32 11.56 -19.57
C LYS A 110 9.60 12.04 -18.15
N LEU A 111 10.81 12.54 -17.87
CA LEU A 111 11.18 13.09 -16.56
C LEU A 111 10.26 14.24 -16.15
N ALA A 112 9.86 15.11 -17.10
CA ALA A 112 8.94 16.21 -16.84
C ALA A 112 7.47 15.78 -16.61
N GLU A 113 7.04 14.63 -17.15
CA GLU A 113 5.67 14.12 -16.95
C GLU A 113 5.49 13.40 -15.61
N ILE A 114 6.50 12.66 -15.13
CA ILE A 114 6.45 11.88 -13.87
C ILE A 114 5.90 12.68 -12.67
N PRO A 115 6.37 13.90 -12.36
CA PRO A 115 5.90 14.65 -11.19
C PRO A 115 4.50 15.24 -11.35
N LYS A 116 3.90 15.21 -12.55
CA LYS A 116 2.53 15.72 -12.76
C LYS A 116 1.46 14.81 -12.15
N VAL A 117 1.81 13.56 -11.85
CA VAL A 117 0.97 12.69 -11.03
C VAL A 117 1.34 12.91 -9.57
N ASP A 118 0.59 13.82 -8.93
CA ASP A 118 0.66 14.09 -7.50
C ASP A 118 -0.69 14.68 -7.05
N TYR A 119 -1.51 13.91 -6.36
CA TYR A 119 -2.82 14.34 -5.91
C TYR A 119 -3.28 13.60 -4.65
N ASP A 120 -4.12 14.25 -3.85
CA ASP A 120 -4.74 13.60 -2.70
C ASP A 120 -6.02 12.85 -3.08
N ARG A 121 -6.15 11.62 -2.57
CA ARG A 121 -7.35 10.80 -2.70
C ARG A 121 -7.69 10.13 -1.38
N ILE A 122 -8.83 10.51 -0.80
CA ILE A 122 -9.36 9.92 0.46
C ILE A 122 -8.29 10.02 1.57
N GLY A 123 -7.64 11.19 1.69
CA GLY A 123 -6.60 11.46 2.69
C GLY A 123 -5.26 10.76 2.45
N GLU A 124 -5.03 10.22 1.25
CA GLU A 124 -3.75 9.61 0.86
C GLU A 124 -3.19 10.30 -0.39
N ARG A 125 -1.93 10.73 -0.32
CA ARG A 125 -1.18 11.26 -1.47
C ARG A 125 -0.87 10.15 -2.48
N MET A 126 -1.29 10.34 -3.72
CA MET A 126 -1.05 9.45 -4.85
C MET A 126 -0.05 10.10 -5.79
N TYR A 127 1.11 9.47 -5.97
CA TYR A 127 2.17 9.96 -6.84
C TYR A 127 2.95 8.80 -7.45
N THR A 128 3.61 9.03 -8.58
CA THR A 128 4.51 8.05 -9.21
C THR A 128 5.74 7.82 -8.33
N GLU A 129 5.82 6.65 -7.69
CA GLU A 129 6.79 6.42 -6.59
C GLU A 129 8.17 5.94 -7.06
N LEU A 130 8.23 5.26 -8.21
CA LEU A 130 9.45 4.63 -8.70
C LEU A 130 9.81 5.09 -10.11
N VAL A 131 11.10 5.06 -10.41
CA VAL A 131 11.63 5.16 -11.78
C VAL A 131 12.47 3.92 -12.07
N TYR A 132 12.10 3.20 -13.12
CA TYR A 132 12.89 2.06 -13.61
C TYR A 132 13.84 2.56 -14.69
N VAL A 133 15.15 2.44 -14.47
CA VAL A 133 16.17 2.90 -15.42
C VAL A 133 16.79 1.66 -16.05
N ASN A 134 16.48 1.42 -17.33
CA ASN A 134 16.93 0.25 -18.07
C ASN A 134 18.22 0.55 -18.86
N CYS A 135 19.22 -0.31 -18.66
CA CYS A 135 20.41 -0.37 -19.49
C CYS A 135 20.13 -1.26 -20.70
N ASP A 136 20.03 -0.62 -21.87
CA ASP A 136 20.03 -1.32 -23.15
C ASP A 136 21.36 -2.07 -23.38
N ALA A 137 21.32 -3.13 -24.19
CA ALA A 137 22.47 -4.00 -24.46
C ALA A 137 23.65 -3.25 -25.10
N ASP A 138 23.38 -2.19 -25.87
CA ASP A 138 24.40 -1.41 -26.58
C ASP A 138 24.91 -0.20 -25.78
N ALA A 139 24.45 -0.02 -24.52
CA ALA A 139 24.87 1.11 -23.70
C ALA A 139 26.20 0.85 -22.98
N ASP A 140 27.04 1.88 -22.93
CA ASP A 140 28.24 1.88 -22.09
C ASP A 140 27.94 2.41 -20.67
N ALA A 141 28.95 2.31 -19.81
CA ALA A 141 28.86 2.76 -18.42
C ALA A 141 28.52 4.25 -18.32
N ASP A 142 29.13 5.10 -19.14
CA ASP A 142 28.95 6.56 -19.08
C ASP A 142 27.52 6.96 -19.44
N LYS A 143 26.96 6.38 -20.51
CA LYS A 143 25.59 6.64 -20.94
C LYS A 143 24.58 6.19 -19.89
N TYR A 144 24.77 5.01 -19.29
CA TYR A 144 23.87 4.50 -18.27
C TYR A 144 23.97 5.31 -16.96
N VAL A 145 25.19 5.61 -16.51
CA VAL A 145 25.41 6.47 -15.32
C VAL A 145 24.78 7.84 -15.50
N ALA A 146 24.93 8.47 -16.67
CA ALA A 146 24.30 9.75 -16.97
C ALA A 146 22.77 9.70 -16.86
N LEU A 147 22.14 8.64 -17.40
CA LEU A 147 20.69 8.46 -17.29
C LEU A 147 20.25 8.23 -15.84
N VAL A 148 21.01 7.44 -15.07
CA VAL A 148 20.74 7.20 -13.64
C VAL A 148 20.83 8.50 -12.83
N GLN A 149 21.83 9.35 -13.10
CA GLN A 149 21.97 10.65 -12.44
C GLN A 149 20.79 11.59 -12.77
N LYS A 150 20.37 11.63 -14.04
CA LYS A 150 19.17 12.39 -14.45
C LYS A 150 17.92 11.91 -13.69
N ALA A 151 17.71 10.59 -13.63
CA ALA A 151 16.58 9.98 -12.93
C ALA A 151 16.63 10.25 -11.41
N ALA A 152 17.80 10.17 -10.79
CA ALA A 152 18.01 10.46 -9.37
C ALA A 152 17.60 11.90 -9.00
N GLY A 153 17.77 12.85 -9.92
CA GLY A 153 17.37 14.25 -9.75
C GLY A 153 15.87 14.46 -9.50
N LEU A 154 15.00 13.50 -9.82
CA LEU A 154 13.57 13.57 -9.53
C LEU A 154 13.23 13.33 -8.05
N GLY A 155 14.16 12.79 -7.25
CA GLY A 155 13.89 12.44 -5.86
C GLY A 155 12.87 11.30 -5.73
N ARG A 156 12.91 10.32 -6.64
CA ARG A 156 12.12 9.07 -6.58
C ARG A 156 13.02 7.89 -6.30
N THR A 157 12.47 6.83 -5.74
CA THR A 157 13.21 5.58 -5.54
C THR A 157 13.49 4.92 -6.89
N LEU A 158 14.73 4.52 -7.15
CA LEU A 158 15.15 3.97 -8.44
C LEU A 158 15.16 2.44 -8.43
N VAL A 159 14.85 1.86 -9.59
CA VAL A 159 15.12 0.46 -9.93
C VAL A 159 16.09 0.46 -11.12
N LEU A 160 17.31 -0.02 -10.92
CA LEU A 160 18.36 -0.06 -11.93
C LEU A 160 18.31 -1.40 -12.66
N GLY A 161 17.85 -1.42 -13.91
CA GLY A 161 17.85 -2.59 -14.77
C GLY A 161 19.18 -2.72 -15.51
N CYS A 162 20.09 -3.58 -15.05
CA CYS A 162 21.39 -3.79 -15.71
C CYS A 162 21.97 -5.17 -15.39
N THR A 163 22.32 -5.94 -16.43
CA THR A 163 22.92 -7.28 -16.28
C THR A 163 24.45 -7.27 -16.35
N ASP A 164 25.04 -6.21 -16.93
CA ASP A 164 26.50 -6.03 -16.93
C ASP A 164 26.97 -5.57 -15.54
N VAL A 165 27.93 -6.30 -14.97
CA VAL A 165 28.38 -6.12 -13.59
C VAL A 165 29.15 -4.81 -13.41
N GLU A 166 29.98 -4.43 -14.38
CA GLU A 166 30.81 -3.23 -14.27
C GLU A 166 29.98 -1.97 -14.47
N ILE A 167 29.05 -1.99 -15.44
CA ILE A 167 28.07 -0.91 -15.63
C ILE A 167 27.17 -0.77 -14.40
N ALA A 168 26.66 -1.89 -13.87
CA ALA A 168 25.83 -1.90 -12.67
C ALA A 168 26.57 -1.30 -11.46
N LYS A 169 27.84 -1.68 -11.27
CA LYS A 169 28.68 -1.15 -10.18
C LYS A 169 28.87 0.36 -10.32
N ALA A 170 29.20 0.86 -11.51
CA ALA A 170 29.36 2.29 -11.75
C ALA A 170 28.05 3.07 -11.48
N ALA A 171 26.91 2.56 -11.93
CA ALA A 171 25.60 3.16 -11.72
C ALA A 171 25.15 3.17 -10.25
N VAL A 172 25.39 2.09 -9.52
CA VAL A 172 25.05 2.03 -8.09
C VAL A 172 25.89 3.02 -7.28
N GLU A 173 27.17 3.19 -7.59
CA GLU A 173 28.04 4.13 -6.85
C GLU A 173 27.52 5.57 -6.86
N VAL A 174 26.88 6.02 -7.93
CA VAL A 174 26.33 7.38 -8.04
C VAL A 174 24.98 7.59 -7.34
N CYS A 175 24.31 6.52 -6.89
CA CYS A 175 22.98 6.60 -6.28
C CYS A 175 22.75 5.69 -5.05
N LYS A 176 23.77 5.01 -4.52
CA LYS A 176 23.63 4.04 -3.40
C LYS A 176 23.00 4.62 -2.13
N ASP A 177 23.15 5.92 -1.90
CA ASP A 177 22.57 6.61 -0.73
C ASP A 177 21.04 6.68 -0.79
N SER A 178 20.45 6.66 -2.00
CA SER A 178 19.00 6.58 -2.18
C SER A 178 18.48 5.14 -2.10
N LYS A 179 19.34 4.16 -1.81
CA LYS A 179 18.99 2.74 -1.64
C LYS A 179 18.12 2.18 -2.79
N PRO A 180 18.59 2.24 -4.05
CA PRO A 180 17.86 1.72 -5.19
C PRO A 180 17.69 0.19 -5.12
N VAL A 181 16.86 -0.37 -5.99
CA VAL A 181 16.91 -1.80 -6.33
C VAL A 181 17.87 -1.99 -7.49
N LEU A 182 18.83 -2.91 -7.38
CA LEU A 182 19.67 -3.35 -8.50
C LEU A 182 19.06 -4.59 -9.14
N ASN A 183 18.31 -4.43 -10.23
CA ASN A 183 17.67 -5.53 -10.96
C ASN A 183 18.54 -6.02 -12.12
N GLY A 184 18.97 -7.29 -12.08
CA GLY A 184 19.78 -7.86 -13.17
C GLY A 184 20.61 -9.08 -12.82
N ALA A 185 20.52 -9.59 -11.59
CA ALA A 185 21.09 -10.89 -11.26
C ALA A 185 20.33 -12.01 -11.97
N ASN A 186 21.06 -12.98 -12.48
CA ASN A 186 20.58 -14.23 -13.06
C ASN A 186 21.64 -15.33 -12.87
N ALA A 187 21.35 -16.55 -13.34
CA ALA A 187 22.23 -17.71 -13.14
C ALA A 187 23.68 -17.52 -13.62
N SER A 188 23.92 -16.62 -14.60
CA SER A 188 25.26 -16.37 -15.16
C SER A 188 26.11 -15.36 -14.39
N ASN A 189 25.50 -14.48 -13.59
CA ASN A 189 26.20 -13.33 -12.97
C ASN A 189 25.86 -13.12 -11.48
N TYR A 190 25.03 -13.97 -10.87
CA TYR A 190 24.47 -13.73 -9.53
C TYR A 190 25.54 -13.48 -8.45
N GLU A 191 26.68 -14.17 -8.48
CA GLU A 191 27.74 -14.01 -7.47
C GLU A 191 28.34 -12.60 -7.51
N ALA A 192 28.65 -12.12 -8.71
CA ALA A 192 29.26 -10.81 -8.91
C ALA A 192 28.25 -9.69 -8.64
N MET A 193 27.01 -9.81 -9.13
CA MET A 193 25.94 -8.86 -8.83
C MET A 193 25.60 -8.82 -7.33
N ASN A 194 25.66 -9.96 -6.64
CA ASN A 194 25.48 -10.04 -5.20
C ASN A 194 26.57 -9.28 -4.43
N ALA A 195 27.82 -9.38 -4.87
CA ALA A 195 28.92 -8.62 -4.27
C ALA A 195 28.70 -7.10 -4.42
N VAL A 196 28.27 -6.64 -5.59
CA VAL A 196 27.92 -5.23 -5.83
C VAL A 196 26.78 -4.78 -4.92
N ALA A 197 25.67 -5.52 -4.90
CA ALA A 197 24.50 -5.15 -4.10
C ALA A 197 24.79 -5.15 -2.59
N THR A 198 25.54 -6.15 -2.11
CA THR A 198 25.91 -6.26 -0.69
C THR A 198 26.86 -5.13 -0.27
N ALA A 199 27.86 -4.80 -1.10
CA ALA A 199 28.80 -3.72 -0.82
C ALA A 199 28.12 -2.35 -0.74
N ALA A 200 27.13 -2.10 -1.61
CA ALA A 200 26.33 -0.87 -1.58
C ALA A 200 25.20 -0.90 -0.55
N GLY A 201 24.89 -2.07 0.02
CA GLY A 201 23.77 -2.29 0.93
C GLY A 201 22.42 -1.96 0.28
N VAL A 202 22.23 -2.41 -0.96
CA VAL A 202 21.02 -2.21 -1.76
C VAL A 202 20.26 -3.53 -1.97
N VAL A 203 19.01 -3.45 -2.42
CA VAL A 203 18.18 -4.64 -2.71
C VAL A 203 18.57 -5.22 -4.06
N LEU A 204 18.71 -6.53 -4.16
CA LEU A 204 19.06 -7.21 -5.41
C LEU A 204 17.81 -7.81 -6.08
N GLY A 205 17.54 -7.39 -7.31
CA GLY A 205 16.54 -7.97 -8.20
C GLY A 205 17.10 -9.17 -8.96
N VAL A 206 16.39 -10.29 -8.91
CA VAL A 206 16.81 -11.59 -9.47
C VAL A 206 15.82 -12.04 -10.53
N SER A 207 16.33 -12.44 -11.68
CA SER A 207 15.57 -12.98 -12.82
C SER A 207 16.11 -14.37 -13.19
N GLY A 208 15.34 -15.12 -13.98
CA GLY A 208 15.77 -16.38 -14.57
C GLY A 208 15.06 -16.61 -15.89
N LYS A 209 15.59 -17.49 -16.74
CA LYS A 209 14.94 -17.86 -18.01
C LYS A 209 13.58 -18.52 -17.82
N ASP A 210 13.39 -19.17 -16.66
CA ASP A 210 12.17 -19.83 -16.21
C ASP A 210 12.14 -19.82 -14.66
N LEU A 211 11.04 -20.30 -14.08
CA LEU A 211 10.90 -20.34 -12.61
C LEU A 211 11.91 -21.27 -11.93
N ASN A 212 12.36 -22.35 -12.58
CA ASN A 212 13.32 -23.26 -11.94
C ASN A 212 14.69 -22.58 -11.82
N GLU A 213 15.15 -21.93 -12.89
CA GLU A 213 16.40 -21.18 -12.86
C GLU A 213 16.34 -19.99 -11.88
N LEU A 214 15.21 -19.29 -11.81
CA LEU A 214 14.99 -18.24 -10.80
C LEU A 214 15.09 -18.83 -9.38
N TYR A 215 14.45 -19.97 -9.14
CA TYR A 215 14.50 -20.66 -7.84
C TYR A 215 15.93 -21.02 -7.43
N ASP A 216 16.66 -21.67 -8.33
CA ASP A 216 18.02 -22.13 -8.09
C ASP A 216 18.96 -20.94 -7.84
N THR A 217 18.78 -19.85 -8.58
CA THR A 217 19.57 -18.62 -8.40
C THR A 217 19.29 -17.97 -7.05
N VAL A 218 18.02 -17.90 -6.62
CA VAL A 218 17.67 -17.36 -5.30
C VAL A 218 18.23 -18.25 -4.18
N ALA A 219 18.12 -19.57 -4.29
CA ALA A 219 18.71 -20.49 -3.33
C ALA A 219 20.24 -20.36 -3.25
N ALA A 220 20.92 -20.08 -4.37
CA ALA A 220 22.35 -19.80 -4.38
C ALA A 220 22.68 -18.48 -3.68
N LEU A 221 21.91 -17.42 -3.92
CA LEU A 221 22.08 -16.12 -3.24
C LEU A 221 21.85 -16.22 -1.72
N GLU A 222 20.86 -16.99 -1.28
CA GLU A 222 20.62 -17.23 0.14
C GLU A 222 21.80 -17.96 0.81
N LYS A 223 22.43 -18.93 0.11
CA LYS A 223 23.65 -19.61 0.60
C LYS A 223 24.83 -18.65 0.72
N LEU A 224 24.89 -17.62 -0.11
CA LEU A 224 25.85 -16.52 0.02
C LEU A 224 25.48 -15.50 1.12
N GLY A 225 24.38 -15.73 1.83
CA GLY A 225 23.93 -14.91 2.96
C GLY A 225 23.06 -13.72 2.58
N ASN A 226 22.73 -13.52 1.30
CA ASN A 226 21.88 -12.42 0.88
C ASN A 226 20.39 -12.82 0.89
N LYS A 227 19.63 -12.17 1.78
CA LYS A 227 18.16 -12.31 1.89
C LYS A 227 17.45 -10.97 1.64
N ASN A 228 18.11 -10.03 0.96
CA ASN A 228 17.58 -8.72 0.61
C ASN A 228 17.24 -8.68 -0.90
N LEU A 229 16.27 -9.52 -1.30
CA LEU A 229 15.99 -9.84 -2.70
C LEU A 229 14.59 -9.40 -3.13
N VAL A 230 14.43 -9.15 -4.43
CA VAL A 230 13.15 -9.00 -5.13
C VAL A 230 13.18 -9.89 -6.37
N LEU A 231 12.08 -10.56 -6.70
CA LEU A 231 12.01 -11.50 -7.82
C LEU A 231 11.43 -10.82 -9.05
N ASP A 232 12.21 -10.65 -10.10
CA ASP A 232 11.67 -10.27 -11.41
C ASP A 232 11.01 -11.49 -12.05
N VAL A 233 9.68 -11.50 -11.99
CA VAL A 233 8.85 -12.62 -12.49
C VAL A 233 8.39 -12.39 -13.93
N THR A 234 8.92 -11.36 -14.60
CA THR A 234 8.59 -11.02 -15.99
C THR A 234 9.07 -12.12 -16.94
N GLY A 235 8.11 -12.87 -17.49
CA GLY A 235 8.36 -13.94 -18.46
C GLY A 235 8.49 -13.42 -19.89
N ALA A 236 8.40 -14.32 -20.86
CA ALA A 236 8.43 -13.98 -22.29
C ALA A 236 7.16 -13.24 -22.74
N ASP A 237 6.02 -13.52 -22.10
CA ASP A 237 4.73 -12.92 -22.44
C ASP A 237 3.84 -12.71 -21.20
N VAL A 238 2.64 -12.17 -21.44
CA VAL A 238 1.61 -11.92 -20.41
C VAL A 238 1.19 -13.19 -19.67
N LYS A 239 1.02 -14.30 -20.40
CA LYS A 239 0.53 -15.57 -19.83
C LYS A 239 1.55 -16.16 -18.88
N GLU A 240 2.81 -16.18 -19.30
CA GLU A 240 3.91 -16.66 -18.48
C GLU A 240 4.12 -15.75 -17.27
N THR A 241 4.15 -14.43 -17.46
CA THR A 241 4.33 -13.47 -16.35
C THR A 241 3.23 -13.60 -15.29
N PHE A 242 1.97 -13.73 -15.71
CA PHE A 242 0.86 -14.01 -14.80
C PHE A 242 1.03 -15.33 -14.06
N GLY A 243 1.41 -16.38 -14.78
CA GLY A 243 1.71 -17.69 -14.21
C GLY A 243 2.79 -17.58 -13.12
N ASN A 244 3.91 -16.92 -13.43
CA ASN A 244 5.05 -16.75 -12.53
C ASN A 244 4.66 -16.01 -11.26
N ALA A 245 4.02 -14.85 -11.36
CA ALA A 245 3.59 -14.07 -10.21
C ALA A 245 2.65 -14.87 -9.27
N VAL A 246 1.72 -15.63 -9.84
CA VAL A 246 0.80 -16.49 -9.08
C VAL A 246 1.54 -17.66 -8.43
N GLN A 247 2.44 -18.33 -9.15
CA GLN A 247 3.16 -19.48 -8.62
C GLN A 247 4.13 -19.09 -7.50
N VAL A 248 4.90 -18.00 -7.66
CA VAL A 248 5.79 -17.48 -6.61
C VAL A 248 5.01 -17.21 -5.32
N ARG A 249 3.87 -16.50 -5.42
CA ARG A 249 3.02 -16.23 -4.25
C ARG A 249 2.46 -17.50 -3.62
N ARG A 250 2.03 -18.47 -4.43
CA ARG A 250 1.48 -19.74 -3.95
C ARG A 250 2.55 -20.59 -3.27
N ALA A 251 3.71 -20.72 -3.88
CA ALA A 251 4.86 -21.43 -3.31
C ALA A 251 5.20 -20.85 -1.93
N ALA A 252 5.33 -19.53 -1.83
CA ALA A 252 5.62 -18.84 -0.58
C ALA A 252 4.56 -19.08 0.50
N LEU A 253 3.28 -18.87 0.18
CA LEU A 253 2.24 -18.81 1.21
C LEU A 253 1.53 -20.14 1.46
N LYS A 254 1.24 -20.90 0.41
CA LYS A 254 0.52 -22.16 0.50
C LYS A 254 1.47 -23.31 0.77
N ASP A 255 2.55 -23.38 0.00
CA ASP A 255 3.52 -24.49 0.09
C ASP A 255 4.61 -24.21 1.12
N GLN A 256 4.61 -23.00 1.70
CA GLN A 256 5.56 -22.53 2.74
C GLN A 256 7.02 -22.55 2.25
N ASP A 257 7.22 -22.40 0.95
CA ASP A 257 8.53 -22.32 0.33
C ASP A 257 9.16 -20.95 0.60
N ARG A 258 10.26 -20.94 1.35
CA ARG A 258 10.93 -19.70 1.75
C ARG A 258 11.84 -19.13 0.68
N THR A 259 12.30 -19.95 -0.26
CA THR A 259 13.16 -19.53 -1.38
C THR A 259 12.41 -18.55 -2.27
N PHE A 260 11.12 -18.77 -2.51
CA PHE A 260 10.23 -17.81 -3.21
C PHE A 260 9.51 -16.82 -2.27
N GLY A 261 9.98 -16.72 -1.03
CA GLY A 261 9.45 -15.83 0.00
C GLY A 261 9.84 -14.37 -0.17
N TYR A 262 9.75 -13.80 -1.37
CA TYR A 262 10.18 -12.43 -1.68
C TYR A 262 9.13 -11.68 -2.52
N PRO A 263 9.09 -10.33 -2.44
CA PRO A 263 8.26 -9.51 -3.33
C PRO A 263 8.71 -9.62 -4.79
N SER A 264 7.86 -9.14 -5.71
CA SER A 264 8.03 -9.32 -7.16
C SER A 264 8.14 -8.00 -7.93
N ILE A 265 8.90 -8.02 -9.04
CA ILE A 265 8.86 -7.03 -10.12
C ILE A 265 8.11 -7.64 -11.31
N VAL A 266 7.24 -6.84 -11.93
CA VAL A 266 6.57 -7.15 -13.20
C VAL A 266 6.82 -5.99 -14.16
N ASN A 267 7.49 -6.26 -15.28
CA ASN A 267 7.84 -5.24 -16.27
C ASN A 267 6.92 -5.29 -17.49
N LEU A 268 5.94 -4.38 -17.52
CA LEU A 268 4.93 -4.28 -18.59
C LEU A 268 5.48 -3.61 -19.85
N ALA A 269 6.49 -2.74 -19.73
CA ALA A 269 7.18 -2.18 -20.88
C ALA A 269 7.84 -3.30 -21.73
N LYS A 270 8.32 -4.37 -21.09
CA LYS A 270 8.91 -5.52 -21.77
C LYS A 270 7.88 -6.40 -22.48
N ILE A 271 6.74 -6.69 -21.86
CA ILE A 271 5.76 -7.67 -22.38
C ILE A 271 4.59 -7.05 -23.15
N ALA A 272 4.46 -5.72 -23.12
CA ALA A 272 3.39 -4.96 -23.78
C ALA A 272 3.86 -3.57 -24.24
N GLY A 273 5.15 -3.42 -24.58
CA GLY A 273 5.75 -2.16 -25.03
C GLY A 273 5.02 -1.55 -26.24
N GLY A 274 4.82 -0.24 -26.20
CA GLY A 274 4.08 0.52 -27.21
C GLY A 274 2.55 0.47 -27.08
N ASP A 275 1.99 -0.51 -26.38
CA ASP A 275 0.54 -0.60 -26.11
C ASP A 275 0.19 -0.11 -24.70
N TYR A 276 0.04 1.21 -24.58
CA TYR A 276 -0.26 1.85 -23.29
C TYR A 276 -1.60 1.41 -22.68
N HIS A 277 -2.59 1.08 -23.52
CA HIS A 277 -3.88 0.62 -23.03
C HIS A 277 -3.78 -0.78 -22.44
N LEU A 278 -3.04 -1.68 -23.11
CA LEU A 278 -2.75 -3.00 -22.58
C LEU A 278 -1.90 -2.91 -21.31
N GLN A 279 -0.87 -2.05 -21.26
CA GLN A 279 -0.09 -1.84 -20.03
C GLN A 279 -0.96 -1.37 -18.86
N ALA A 280 -1.87 -0.41 -19.07
CA ALA A 280 -2.78 0.02 -18.01
C ALA A 280 -3.71 -1.12 -17.53
N ALA A 281 -4.23 -1.92 -18.46
CA ALA A 281 -5.05 -3.09 -18.12
C ALA A 281 -4.25 -4.15 -17.35
N LEU A 282 -3.01 -4.42 -17.76
CA LEU A 282 -2.13 -5.37 -17.09
C LEU A 282 -1.67 -4.86 -15.72
N ALA A 283 -1.42 -3.56 -15.57
CA ALA A 283 -1.10 -2.97 -14.27
C ALA A 283 -2.24 -3.18 -13.28
N ALA A 284 -3.50 -3.07 -13.72
CA ALA A 284 -4.65 -3.42 -12.90
C ALA A 284 -4.65 -4.90 -12.51
N VAL A 285 -4.37 -5.80 -13.47
CA VAL A 285 -4.25 -7.25 -13.21
C VAL A 285 -3.18 -7.54 -12.17
N PHE A 286 -1.96 -7.03 -12.33
CA PHE A 286 -0.85 -7.32 -11.43
C PHE A 286 -0.96 -6.59 -10.08
N THR A 287 -1.70 -5.49 -10.01
CA THR A 287 -2.11 -4.90 -8.72
C THR A 287 -3.00 -5.88 -7.93
N MET A 288 -3.89 -6.61 -8.62
CA MET A 288 -4.72 -7.65 -8.00
C MET A 288 -4.02 -9.02 -7.88
N LYS A 289 -2.94 -9.23 -8.63
CA LYS A 289 -2.24 -10.51 -8.80
C LYS A 289 -0.75 -10.35 -8.56
N TYR A 290 -0.45 -9.93 -7.34
CA TYR A 290 0.82 -10.11 -6.66
C TYR A 290 2.05 -9.45 -7.30
N GLY A 291 1.88 -8.40 -8.11
CA GLY A 291 2.97 -7.52 -8.52
C GLY A 291 3.31 -6.52 -7.42
N SER A 292 4.54 -6.55 -6.89
CA SER A 292 4.97 -5.62 -5.82
C SER A 292 5.54 -4.33 -6.39
N ILE A 293 6.31 -4.42 -7.47
CA ILE A 293 6.72 -3.31 -8.33
C ILE A 293 6.17 -3.61 -9.72
N ILE A 294 5.46 -2.66 -10.32
CA ILE A 294 4.88 -2.77 -11.66
C ILE A 294 5.47 -1.66 -12.51
N VAL A 295 6.27 -2.04 -13.51
CA VAL A 295 6.96 -1.11 -14.41
C VAL A 295 6.12 -0.89 -15.65
N MET A 296 5.97 0.37 -16.06
CA MET A 296 5.24 0.80 -17.26
C MET A 296 6.05 1.85 -18.01
N GLU A 297 5.76 2.05 -19.30
CA GLU A 297 6.44 3.09 -20.08
C GLU A 297 6.06 4.52 -19.66
N ARG A 298 4.88 4.70 -19.05
CA ARG A 298 4.39 5.99 -18.55
C ARG A 298 3.35 5.81 -17.43
N MET A 299 3.13 6.90 -16.70
CA MET A 299 2.01 7.06 -15.76
C MET A 299 1.46 8.47 -15.92
N THR A 300 0.41 8.63 -16.73
CA THR A 300 -0.32 9.89 -16.86
C THR A 300 -1.40 10.01 -15.79
N TYR A 301 -1.95 11.20 -15.56
CA TYR A 301 -3.08 11.38 -14.62
C TYR A 301 -4.29 10.49 -14.97
N ALA A 302 -4.56 10.28 -16.27
CA ALA A 302 -5.66 9.45 -16.74
C ALA A 302 -5.48 7.96 -16.42
N GLU A 303 -4.23 7.47 -16.40
CA GLU A 303 -3.89 6.10 -15.98
C GLU A 303 -3.81 6.00 -14.45
N ALA A 304 -3.26 7.03 -13.80
CA ALA A 304 -3.08 7.07 -12.36
C ALA A 304 -4.44 7.02 -11.62
N LEU A 305 -5.41 7.85 -12.00
CA LEU A 305 -6.68 7.95 -11.30
C LEU A 305 -7.36 6.57 -11.08
N PRO A 306 -7.56 5.72 -12.11
CA PRO A 306 -8.11 4.38 -11.92
C PRO A 306 -7.13 3.40 -11.25
N LEU A 307 -5.83 3.43 -11.55
CA LEU A 307 -4.86 2.48 -11.00
C LEU A 307 -4.63 2.66 -9.50
N TYR A 308 -4.37 3.89 -9.06
CA TYR A 308 -4.21 4.21 -7.64
C TYR A 308 -5.53 4.01 -6.87
N GLY A 309 -6.67 4.30 -7.50
CA GLY A 309 -7.99 3.97 -6.94
C GLY A 309 -8.19 2.47 -6.74
N LEU A 310 -7.86 1.65 -7.74
CA LEU A 310 -7.89 0.19 -7.65
C LEU A 310 -6.95 -0.32 -6.55
N ARG A 311 -5.71 0.17 -6.52
CA ARG A 311 -4.72 -0.19 -5.49
C ARG A 311 -5.24 0.11 -4.09
N GLN A 312 -5.76 1.32 -3.86
CA GLN A 312 -6.33 1.70 -2.57
C GLN A 312 -7.48 0.75 -2.17
N ASN A 313 -8.38 0.42 -3.10
CA ASN A 313 -9.48 -0.51 -2.86
C ASN A 313 -9.00 -1.93 -2.54
N VAL A 314 -8.05 -2.46 -3.30
CA VAL A 314 -7.53 -3.84 -3.14
C VAL A 314 -6.80 -4.00 -1.80
N PHE A 315 -6.02 -3.00 -1.40
CA PHE A 315 -5.21 -3.03 -0.18
C PHE A 315 -5.91 -2.46 1.07
N THR A 316 -7.15 -1.99 0.96
CA THR A 316 -7.96 -1.66 2.14
C THR A 316 -8.23 -2.92 2.94
N ASP A 317 -8.10 -2.87 4.27
CA ASP A 317 -8.43 -3.97 5.16
C ASP A 317 -9.94 -4.28 5.08
N PRO A 318 -10.36 -5.47 4.58
CA PRO A 318 -11.78 -5.80 4.45
C PRO A 318 -12.49 -5.96 5.80
N GLN A 319 -11.76 -6.11 6.91
CA GLN A 319 -12.33 -6.25 8.25
C GLN A 319 -12.53 -4.90 8.94
N LYS A 320 -11.89 -3.84 8.45
CA LYS A 320 -11.92 -2.50 9.06
C LYS A 320 -12.43 -1.47 8.05
N PRO A 321 -13.73 -1.10 8.13
CA PRO A 321 -14.25 0.00 7.34
C PRO A 321 -13.43 1.27 7.60
N MET A 322 -13.06 1.99 6.54
CA MET A 322 -12.44 3.30 6.67
C MET A 322 -13.45 4.26 7.30
N ARG A 323 -13.07 4.89 8.41
CA ARG A 323 -13.93 5.79 9.20
C ARG A 323 -13.38 7.20 9.21
N VAL A 324 -14.28 8.15 9.35
CA VAL A 324 -13.99 9.57 9.64
C VAL A 324 -14.42 9.85 11.07
N GLU A 325 -13.64 10.63 11.81
CA GLU A 325 -13.95 10.96 13.20
C GLU A 325 -15.33 11.64 13.30
N PRO A 326 -16.25 11.13 14.16
CA PRO A 326 -17.52 11.79 14.42
C PRO A 326 -17.31 13.20 14.96
N GLY A 327 -18.08 14.17 14.47
CA GLY A 327 -17.87 15.56 14.85
C GLY A 327 -18.54 16.56 13.93
N ILE A 328 -18.22 17.83 14.15
CA ILE A 328 -18.70 18.97 13.34
C ILE A 328 -17.54 19.46 12.49
N TYR A 329 -17.76 19.52 11.18
CA TYR A 329 -16.80 19.96 10.19
C TYR A 329 -17.37 21.21 9.50
N PRO A 330 -16.90 22.42 9.87
CA PRO A 330 -17.27 23.65 9.19
C PRO A 330 -16.75 23.62 7.74
N MET A 331 -17.61 23.93 6.78
CA MET A 331 -17.28 23.94 5.34
C MET A 331 -17.59 25.29 4.71
N ASN A 332 -16.82 25.69 3.70
CA ASN A 332 -17.04 26.92 2.92
C ASN A 332 -17.18 28.19 3.78
N GLY A 333 -16.42 28.29 4.87
CA GLY A 333 -16.46 29.45 5.77
C GLY A 333 -17.65 29.48 6.75
N ALA A 334 -18.26 28.32 7.01
CA ALA A 334 -19.36 28.20 7.97
C ALA A 334 -19.04 28.75 9.36
N ASP A 335 -20.05 29.39 9.94
CA ASP A 335 -20.09 29.85 11.33
C ASP A 335 -21.13 29.08 12.16
N GLU A 336 -21.35 29.49 13.41
CA GLU A 336 -22.34 28.86 14.30
C GLU A 336 -23.80 28.99 13.82
N ASN A 337 -24.11 29.90 12.89
CA ASN A 337 -25.46 30.14 12.37
C ASN A 337 -25.74 29.43 11.05
N SER A 338 -24.70 28.89 10.43
CA SER A 338 -24.75 28.21 9.14
C SER A 338 -25.57 26.91 9.17
N LEU A 339 -26.10 26.50 8.02
CA LEU A 339 -26.93 25.31 7.84
C LEU A 339 -26.25 24.05 8.40
N VAL A 340 -27.00 23.17 9.05
CA VAL A 340 -26.47 21.87 9.49
C VAL A 340 -26.83 20.80 8.49
N VAL A 341 -25.85 20.03 8.05
CA VAL A 341 -26.04 18.87 7.16
C VAL A 341 -25.47 17.65 7.88
N THR A 342 -26.15 16.51 7.87
CA THR A 342 -25.62 15.30 8.51
C THR A 342 -25.39 14.13 7.57
N THR A 343 -24.35 13.37 7.85
CA THR A 343 -24.06 12.08 7.22
C THR A 343 -23.40 11.13 8.23
N VAL A 344 -22.94 9.98 7.74
CA VAL A 344 -22.31 8.91 8.51
C VAL A 344 -20.79 8.98 8.46
N ASP A 345 -20.14 8.33 9.42
CA ASP A 345 -18.69 8.20 9.54
C ASP A 345 -18.02 7.23 8.55
N PHE A 346 -18.75 6.62 7.61
CA PHE A 346 -18.14 5.79 6.57
C PHE A 346 -17.41 6.64 5.53
N ALA A 347 -16.09 6.45 5.39
CA ALA A 347 -15.22 7.31 4.58
C ALA A 347 -15.71 7.49 3.14
N LEU A 348 -16.16 6.43 2.45
CA LEU A 348 -16.67 6.59 1.08
C LEU A 348 -17.92 7.45 1.02
N THR A 349 -18.83 7.33 2.00
CA THR A 349 -20.01 8.20 2.04
C THR A 349 -19.61 9.63 2.39
N TYR A 350 -18.69 9.80 3.34
CA TYR A 350 -18.14 11.11 3.71
C TYR A 350 -17.54 11.82 2.49
N PHE A 351 -16.57 11.22 1.80
CA PHE A 351 -15.87 11.87 0.68
C PHE A 351 -16.78 12.14 -0.52
N LEU A 352 -17.79 11.30 -0.77
CA LEU A 352 -18.81 11.58 -1.79
C LEU A 352 -19.68 12.79 -1.44
N VAL A 353 -20.02 12.95 -0.16
CA VAL A 353 -20.82 14.08 0.32
C VAL A 353 -19.98 15.34 0.37
N THR A 354 -18.81 15.33 1.03
CA THR A 354 -17.96 16.52 1.19
C THR A 354 -17.53 17.12 -0.13
N GLY A 355 -17.14 16.32 -1.12
CA GLY A 355 -16.76 16.86 -2.44
C GLY A 355 -17.89 17.65 -3.11
N GLU A 356 -19.14 17.25 -2.90
CA GLU A 356 -20.32 17.96 -3.40
C GLU A 356 -20.69 19.18 -2.54
N LEU A 357 -20.50 19.09 -1.22
CA LEU A 357 -20.69 20.21 -0.30
C LEU A 357 -19.66 21.32 -0.56
N GLU A 358 -18.38 20.99 -0.75
CA GLU A 358 -17.31 21.93 -1.13
C GLU A 358 -17.62 22.59 -2.47
N ARG A 359 -17.99 21.79 -3.48
CA ARG A 359 -18.36 22.30 -4.81
C ARG A 359 -19.60 23.21 -4.79
N SER A 360 -20.45 23.10 -3.78
CA SER A 360 -21.63 23.96 -3.65
C SER A 360 -21.25 25.43 -3.35
N GLY A 361 -20.16 25.65 -2.62
CA GLY A 361 -19.76 26.96 -2.12
C GLY A 361 -20.65 27.52 -1.00
N VAL A 362 -21.68 26.78 -0.55
CA VAL A 362 -22.62 27.22 0.49
C VAL A 362 -22.00 26.99 1.87
N PRO A 363 -21.96 27.99 2.78
CA PRO A 363 -21.50 27.81 4.15
C PRO A 363 -22.41 26.87 4.94
N LEU A 364 -21.84 25.77 5.47
CA LEU A 364 -22.58 24.77 6.26
C LEU A 364 -21.68 24.03 7.26
N ASN A 365 -22.29 23.54 8.33
CA ASN A 365 -21.68 22.66 9.32
C ASN A 365 -22.05 21.20 9.00
N LEU A 366 -21.08 20.42 8.53
CA LEU A 366 -21.26 18.98 8.29
C LEU A 366 -21.08 18.20 9.59
N VAL A 367 -22.15 17.53 10.03
CA VAL A 367 -22.15 16.68 11.22
C VAL A 367 -21.99 15.22 10.82
N ILE A 368 -20.87 14.64 11.21
CA ILE A 368 -20.56 13.22 11.05
C ILE A 368 -21.01 12.47 12.30
N ASN A 369 -22.04 11.63 12.13
CA ASN A 369 -22.50 10.74 13.20
C ASN A 369 -21.70 9.43 13.21
N ASP A 370 -21.44 8.89 14.40
CA ASP A 370 -20.94 7.52 14.54
C ASP A 370 -22.00 6.53 14.04
N ALA A 371 -21.72 5.90 12.91
CA ALA A 371 -22.54 4.85 12.32
C ALA A 371 -21.79 3.51 12.25
N GLY A 372 -20.67 3.39 12.98
CA GLY A 372 -19.78 2.23 12.97
C GLY A 372 -19.06 2.01 11.65
N GLY A 373 -18.85 3.06 10.85
CA GLY A 373 -18.22 2.98 9.54
C GLY A 373 -19.09 2.33 8.46
N LEU A 374 -20.41 2.42 8.61
CA LEU A 374 -21.38 1.87 7.65
C LEU A 374 -22.01 2.97 6.80
N SER A 375 -22.34 2.66 5.55
CA SER A 375 -23.06 3.58 4.65
C SER A 375 -24.43 3.96 5.21
N VAL A 376 -25.01 5.08 4.78
CA VAL A 376 -26.30 5.61 5.27
C VAL A 376 -27.41 4.55 5.35
N LEU A 377 -27.61 3.76 4.29
CA LEU A 377 -28.68 2.75 4.29
C LEU A 377 -28.33 1.54 5.15
N THR A 378 -27.05 1.13 5.15
CA THR A 378 -26.58 0.00 5.97
C THR A 378 -26.67 0.32 7.46
N SER A 379 -26.26 1.52 7.86
CA SER A 379 -26.32 1.98 9.24
C SER A 379 -27.75 2.20 9.71
N TRP A 380 -28.62 2.75 8.86
CA TRP A 380 -30.05 2.87 9.15
C TRP A 380 -30.70 1.51 9.36
N ALA A 381 -30.49 0.56 8.45
CA ALA A 381 -31.01 -0.81 8.57
C ALA A 381 -30.48 -1.54 9.82
N ALA A 382 -29.23 -1.26 10.21
CA ALA A 382 -28.63 -1.79 11.44
C ALA A 382 -29.02 -1.02 12.72
N GLY A 383 -29.88 0.01 12.63
CA GLY A 383 -30.28 0.85 13.76
C GLY A 383 -29.21 1.81 14.28
N LYS A 384 -28.02 1.84 13.68
CA LYS A 384 -26.90 2.71 14.06
C LYS A 384 -27.08 4.15 13.60
N PHE A 385 -27.85 4.38 12.54
CA PHE A 385 -28.24 5.72 12.08
C PHE A 385 -29.76 5.87 12.15
N SER A 386 -30.24 6.21 13.34
CA SER A 386 -31.66 6.29 13.69
C SER A 386 -31.98 7.64 14.33
N GLY A 387 -33.27 7.97 14.48
CA GLY A 387 -33.65 9.20 15.16
C GLY A 387 -33.13 9.24 16.61
N ASN A 388 -32.95 8.09 17.27
CA ASN A 388 -32.32 8.02 18.60
C ASN A 388 -30.84 8.39 18.55
N SER A 389 -30.05 7.73 17.69
CA SER A 389 -28.60 7.95 17.67
C SER A 389 -28.24 9.36 17.20
N ILE A 390 -28.93 9.85 16.16
CA ILE A 390 -28.74 11.22 15.64
C ILE A 390 -29.15 12.25 16.69
N SER A 391 -30.34 12.13 17.30
CA SER A 391 -30.79 13.15 18.27
C SER A 391 -29.94 13.18 19.54
N ALA A 392 -29.48 12.03 20.03
CA ALA A 392 -28.56 11.96 21.15
C ALA A 392 -27.25 12.69 20.84
N PHE A 393 -26.64 12.40 19.68
CA PHE A 393 -25.42 13.06 19.25
C PHE A 393 -25.61 14.58 19.09
N PHE A 394 -26.73 15.01 18.51
CA PHE A 394 -27.02 16.43 18.30
C PHE A 394 -27.15 17.21 19.61
N LYS A 395 -27.90 16.68 20.58
CA LYS A 395 -28.07 17.33 21.89
C LYS A 395 -26.76 17.48 22.65
N GLU A 396 -25.93 16.43 22.62
CA GLU A 396 -24.68 16.41 23.37
C GLU A 396 -23.56 17.20 22.68
N ASN A 397 -23.44 17.10 21.34
CA ASN A 397 -22.25 17.55 20.63
C ASN A 397 -22.48 18.72 19.69
N VAL A 398 -23.70 18.93 19.18
CA VAL A 398 -24.01 19.93 18.14
C VAL A 398 -24.66 21.18 18.73
N GLU A 399 -25.74 21.02 19.50
CA GLU A 399 -26.48 22.14 20.09
C GLU A 399 -25.62 23.10 20.94
N PRO A 400 -24.60 22.64 21.69
CA PRO A 400 -23.72 23.54 22.44
C PRO A 400 -22.80 24.41 21.56
N LYS A 401 -22.61 24.06 20.28
CA LYS A 401 -21.61 24.68 19.39
C LYS A 401 -22.21 25.38 18.17
N VAL A 402 -23.43 25.01 17.80
CA VAL A 402 -24.13 25.52 16.62
C VAL A 402 -25.46 26.14 17.07
N LYS A 403 -25.73 27.37 16.62
CA LYS A 403 -26.96 28.13 16.87
C LYS A 403 -28.04 27.88 15.83
N SER A 404 -27.66 27.48 14.61
CA SER A 404 -28.62 27.04 13.59
C SER A 404 -29.50 25.91 14.10
N ARG A 405 -30.77 25.92 13.71
CA ARG A 405 -31.76 24.88 14.04
C ARG A 405 -32.39 24.30 12.77
N ARG A 406 -31.65 24.31 11.65
CA ARG A 406 -32.05 23.70 10.38
C ARG A 406 -31.13 22.53 10.07
N LEU A 407 -31.68 21.33 9.99
CA LEU A 407 -30.94 20.09 9.75
C LEU A 407 -31.35 19.44 8.43
N VAL A 408 -30.42 19.34 7.49
CA VAL A 408 -30.57 18.53 6.28
C VAL A 408 -30.15 17.08 6.56
N ILE A 409 -31.06 16.14 6.34
CA ILE A 409 -30.79 14.70 6.40
C ILE A 409 -30.69 14.08 5.00
N PRO A 410 -29.96 12.95 4.83
CA PRO A 410 -29.90 12.27 3.53
C PRO A 410 -31.30 11.79 3.07
N GLY A 411 -31.64 12.00 1.80
CA GLY A 411 -32.96 11.67 1.26
C GLY A 411 -33.31 10.18 1.29
N LYS A 412 -32.30 9.31 1.35
CA LYS A 412 -32.47 7.85 1.51
C LYS A 412 -33.05 7.44 2.86
N VAL A 413 -32.98 8.33 3.87
CA VAL A 413 -33.54 8.13 5.20
C VAL A 413 -34.62 9.16 5.54
N ALA A 414 -35.34 9.65 4.53
CA ALA A 414 -36.44 10.62 4.70
C ALA A 414 -37.49 10.18 5.73
N VAL A 415 -37.67 8.86 5.92
CA VAL A 415 -38.55 8.26 6.93
C VAL A 415 -38.19 8.67 8.37
N LEU A 416 -36.95 9.10 8.62
CA LEU A 416 -36.50 9.58 9.93
C LEU A 416 -37.03 10.97 10.28
N LYS A 417 -37.59 11.72 9.31
CA LYS A 417 -38.00 13.12 9.52
C LYS A 417 -38.93 13.28 10.74
N GLY A 418 -40.06 12.58 10.76
CA GLY A 418 -41.03 12.73 11.85
C GLY A 418 -40.50 12.31 13.21
N ASP A 419 -39.69 11.25 13.27
CA ASP A 419 -39.05 10.79 14.51
C ASP A 419 -38.00 11.79 15.03
N LEU A 420 -37.24 12.41 14.12
CA LEU A 420 -36.28 13.46 14.46
C LEU A 420 -36.97 14.75 14.91
N GLU A 421 -38.04 15.19 14.24
CA GLU A 421 -38.84 16.36 14.66
C GLU A 421 -39.40 16.19 16.07
N ALA A 422 -39.84 14.98 16.43
CA ALA A 422 -40.32 14.69 17.78
C ALA A 422 -39.18 14.71 18.83
N LYS A 423 -37.96 14.29 18.47
CA LYS A 423 -36.83 14.14 19.40
C LYS A 423 -35.94 15.37 19.52
N LEU A 424 -35.94 16.24 18.51
CA LEU A 424 -35.19 17.48 18.44
C LEU A 424 -36.16 18.67 18.36
N PRO A 425 -36.89 18.97 19.45
CA PRO A 425 -37.86 20.06 19.42
C PRO A 425 -37.17 21.39 19.10
N GLY A 426 -37.76 22.15 18.17
CA GLY A 426 -37.21 23.42 17.69
C GLY A 426 -36.26 23.29 16.49
N TRP A 427 -35.93 22.07 16.05
CA TRP A 427 -35.21 21.86 14.79
C TRP A 427 -36.16 21.70 13.61
N GLU A 428 -35.89 22.43 12.53
CA GLU A 428 -36.48 22.20 11.21
C GLU A 428 -35.73 21.05 10.51
N ILE A 429 -36.41 19.93 10.27
CA ILE A 429 -35.82 18.78 9.57
C ILE A 429 -36.14 18.84 8.08
N ILE A 430 -35.09 19.02 7.27
CA ILE A 430 -35.15 19.17 5.83
C ILE A 430 -34.64 17.86 5.19
N VAL A 431 -35.41 17.30 4.27
CA VAL A 431 -35.01 16.09 3.54
C VAL A 431 -34.20 16.51 2.32
N GLY A 432 -32.91 16.18 2.32
CA GLY A 432 -32.03 16.39 1.18
C GLY A 432 -32.27 15.39 0.05
N PRO A 433 -31.48 15.47 -1.04
CA PRO A 433 -31.58 14.53 -2.14
C PRO A 433 -31.16 13.10 -1.75
N ARG A 434 -31.56 12.13 -2.58
CA ARG A 434 -31.19 10.72 -2.38
C ARG A 434 -29.76 10.41 -2.81
N GLU A 435 -29.20 11.20 -3.73
CA GLU A 435 -27.84 11.03 -4.26
C GLU A 435 -27.02 12.31 -4.07
N ALA A 436 -25.74 12.15 -3.71
CA ALA A 436 -24.86 13.26 -3.36
C ALA A 436 -24.66 14.26 -4.52
N VAL A 437 -24.64 13.79 -5.76
CA VAL A 437 -24.46 14.63 -6.97
C VAL A 437 -25.51 15.74 -7.12
N GLN A 438 -26.66 15.59 -6.46
CA GLN A 438 -27.75 16.57 -6.49
C GLN A 438 -27.63 17.64 -5.40
N LEU A 439 -26.67 17.50 -4.45
CA LEU A 439 -26.51 18.40 -3.31
C LEU A 439 -26.20 19.83 -3.75
N VAL A 440 -25.35 20.02 -4.76
CA VAL A 440 -24.96 21.36 -5.22
C VAL A 440 -26.17 22.20 -5.63
N LYS A 441 -27.07 21.63 -6.44
CA LYS A 441 -28.28 22.33 -6.86
C LYS A 441 -29.22 22.53 -5.67
N PHE A 442 -29.47 21.47 -4.91
CA PHE A 442 -30.35 21.51 -3.75
C PHE A 442 -29.95 22.60 -2.74
N LEU A 443 -28.66 22.73 -2.43
CA LEU A 443 -28.16 23.71 -1.46
C LEU A 443 -28.28 25.13 -2.00
N LYS A 444 -27.97 25.36 -3.28
CA LYS A 444 -28.12 26.68 -3.91
C LYS A 444 -29.58 27.11 -3.98
N ASP A 445 -30.50 26.18 -4.21
CA ASP A 445 -31.94 26.46 -4.22
C ASP A 445 -32.50 26.68 -2.80
N LEU A 446 -31.83 26.18 -1.76
CA LEU A 446 -32.23 26.34 -0.35
C LEU A 446 -31.68 27.63 0.30
N ASP A 447 -30.57 28.15 -0.23
CA ASP A 447 -29.90 29.38 0.20
C ASP A 447 -30.37 30.63 -0.56
N ALA A 448 -31.04 30.42 -1.71
CA ALA A 448 -31.75 31.45 -2.48
C ALA A 448 -33.10 31.80 -1.83
#